data_AF-A0A0A2MI88-F1
#
_entry.id   AF-A0A0A2MI88-F1
#
_cell.length_a   1.000
_cell.length_b   1.000
_cell.length_c   1.000
_cell.angle_alpha   90.00
_cell.angle_beta   90.00
_cell.angle_gamma   90.00
#
_symmetry.space_group_name_H-M   'P 1'
#
loop_
_entity.id
_entity.type
_entity.pdbx_description
1 polymer ?
#
loop_
_entity_poly.entity_id
_entity_poly.type
_entity_poly.pdbx_seq_one_letter_code
_entity_poly.pdbx_strand_id
1 'polypeptide(L)'
;MKKYFILLFLAAMAFTGCSSDYTILDSVGNVTLTADKSNQIIGNAITFTVKDDKGTDVTQETIFYVDGVAIDGNTFTSETMGTFAVNADYSGVKSESLTVTFGDGSEINFVKRVLVEDYTGTWCGYCPRVAYAIEQLHLQTENFVPVAIHRPSSNVSSINYDPYNYDTSELENIIDIPGYPKGMLNRMTQWKFPEPNNVDKAVALTQGENPKLGLALTPVVSGGTINLSVNVNFSKDFTGLKLVVYVLENGLIYEQHNYTTYYGGVDVIEDYEHNHVLRAVLTPLLGEAISGTETVINNTFTKSFNVSVPENVINYSKLEFVAFVVDADGKALNVRKAAAGDVQEFEIQ
;
A
#
# COMPACT_ATOMS: atom_id res chain seq x y z
N MET A 1 -102.15 3.15 63.58
CA MET A 1 -101.36 3.04 64.82
C MET A 1 -99.88 3.22 64.48
N LYS A 2 -99.28 4.29 64.99
CA LYS A 2 -97.92 4.40 65.56
C LYS A 2 -96.70 3.69 64.90
N LYS A 3 -95.66 4.54 64.66
CA LYS A 3 -94.18 4.34 64.75
C LYS A 3 -93.47 3.87 63.44
N TYR A 4 -92.65 4.69 62.77
CA TYR A 4 -91.32 5.28 63.07
C TYR A 4 -90.13 4.43 62.57
N PHE A 5 -89.16 5.12 61.94
CA PHE A 5 -87.69 4.99 62.01
C PHE A 5 -86.87 4.57 60.75
N ILE A 6 -86.20 5.60 60.17
CA ILE A 6 -84.77 5.73 59.79
C ILE A 6 -84.14 4.74 58.76
N LEU A 7 -83.54 5.25 57.67
CA LEU A 7 -82.07 5.31 57.39
C LEU A 7 -81.74 5.57 55.89
N LEU A 8 -80.68 6.37 55.74
CA LEU A 8 -79.69 6.49 54.65
C LEU A 8 -80.04 7.21 53.34
N PHE A 9 -79.59 8.48 53.33
CA PHE A 9 -79.11 9.25 52.18
C PHE A 9 -77.86 8.57 51.59
N LEU A 10 -77.86 8.20 50.30
CA LEU A 10 -76.63 7.95 49.54
C LEU A 10 -76.61 8.88 48.33
N ALA A 11 -75.72 9.86 48.38
CA ALA A 11 -75.44 10.78 47.29
C ALA A 11 -74.51 10.09 46.28
N ALA A 12 -74.98 9.88 45.05
CA ALA A 12 -74.15 9.48 43.92
C ALA A 12 -73.57 10.74 43.26
N MET A 13 -72.37 11.14 43.70
CA MET A 13 -71.53 12.11 42.98
C MET A 13 -70.71 11.36 41.94
N ALA A 14 -70.99 11.63 40.65
CA ALA A 14 -70.17 11.18 39.55
C ALA A 14 -68.83 11.93 39.57
N PHE A 15 -67.76 11.22 39.91
CA PHE A 15 -66.38 11.69 39.68
C PHE A 15 -66.01 11.39 38.22
N THR A 16 -66.07 12.41 37.37
CA THR A 16 -65.34 12.41 36.09
C THR A 16 -63.88 12.73 36.40
N GLY A 17 -63.07 11.69 36.60
CA GLY A 17 -61.61 11.83 36.63
C GLY A 17 -61.09 12.00 35.21
N CYS A 18 -60.48 13.15 34.91
CA CYS A 18 -59.61 13.27 33.75
C CYS A 18 -58.34 12.44 34.03
N SER A 19 -58.16 11.29 33.38
CA SER A 19 -56.83 10.68 33.30
C SER A 19 -56.06 11.38 32.18
N SER A 20 -55.09 12.20 32.55
CA SER A 20 -54.03 12.60 31.63
C SER A 20 -53.04 11.44 31.54
N ASP A 21 -53.00 10.78 30.39
CA ASP A 21 -51.95 9.80 30.08
C ASP A 21 -50.63 10.55 29.90
N TYR A 22 -49.75 10.49 30.90
CA TYR A 22 -48.38 10.96 30.77
C TYR A 22 -47.50 9.79 30.34
N THR A 23 -46.97 9.84 29.13
CA THR A 23 -45.84 8.99 28.73
C THR A 23 -44.58 9.58 29.34
N ILE A 24 -44.01 8.92 30.35
CA ILE A 24 -42.64 9.20 30.78
C ILE A 24 -41.73 8.70 29.66
N LEU A 25 -41.15 9.63 28.88
CA LEU A 25 -40.07 9.30 27.96
C LEU A 25 -38.88 8.85 28.82
N ASP A 26 -38.29 7.71 28.47
CA ASP A 26 -37.05 7.27 29.09
C ASP A 26 -36.02 8.39 28.98
N SER A 27 -35.35 8.67 30.10
CA SER A 27 -34.21 9.58 30.14
C SER A 27 -33.17 9.08 29.15
N VAL A 28 -32.86 9.89 28.14
CA VAL A 28 -31.75 9.62 27.21
C VAL A 28 -30.45 9.68 28.02
N GLY A 29 -29.69 8.59 28.02
CA GLY A 29 -28.39 8.51 28.67
C GLY A 29 -27.30 9.24 27.88
N ASN A 30 -26.04 9.07 28.28
CA ASN A 30 -24.91 9.66 27.55
C ASN A 30 -24.84 9.11 26.12
N VAL A 31 -24.35 9.93 25.18
CA VAL A 31 -24.11 9.52 23.79
C VAL A 31 -22.62 9.57 23.45
N THR A 32 -22.18 8.61 22.63
CA THR A 32 -20.79 8.50 22.17
C THR A 32 -20.71 8.84 20.69
N LEU A 33 -19.96 9.88 20.36
CA LEU A 33 -19.64 10.28 18.99
C LEU A 33 -18.33 9.63 18.53
N THR A 34 -18.35 9.04 17.34
CA THR A 34 -17.17 8.51 16.66
C THR A 34 -17.09 9.01 15.23
N ALA A 35 -15.88 9.09 14.67
CA ALA A 35 -15.66 9.30 13.25
C ALA A 35 -14.99 8.07 12.63
N ASP A 36 -15.23 7.84 11.34
CA ASP A 36 -14.51 6.83 10.56
C ASP A 36 -13.01 7.19 10.41
N LYS A 37 -12.68 8.48 10.40
CA LYS A 37 -11.32 9.02 10.31
C LYS A 37 -11.13 10.26 11.19
N SER A 38 -9.94 10.41 11.77
CA SER A 38 -9.55 11.63 12.49
C SER A 38 -8.79 12.63 11.62
N ASN A 39 -8.23 12.19 10.48
CA ASN A 39 -7.53 13.02 9.51
C ASN A 39 -8.03 12.69 8.10
N GLN A 40 -8.18 13.70 7.25
CA GLN A 40 -8.67 13.54 5.88
C GLN A 40 -8.07 14.61 4.96
N ILE A 41 -7.97 14.33 3.67
CA ILE A 41 -7.54 15.33 2.69
C ILE A 41 -8.71 16.28 2.38
N ILE A 42 -8.43 17.56 2.17
CA ILE A 42 -9.43 18.55 1.75
C ILE A 42 -10.27 18.05 0.55
N GLY A 43 -11.57 18.38 0.57
CA GLY A 43 -12.56 17.95 -0.41
C GLY A 43 -13.14 16.54 -0.18
N ASN A 44 -12.50 15.70 0.64
CA ASN A 44 -13.04 14.37 0.99
C ASN A 44 -13.93 14.43 2.25
N ALA A 45 -14.85 13.48 2.40
CA ALA A 45 -15.74 13.44 3.56
C ALA A 45 -15.14 12.65 4.74
N ILE A 46 -15.52 13.04 5.95
CA ILE A 46 -15.48 12.26 7.18
C ILE A 46 -16.91 11.95 7.57
N THR A 47 -17.17 10.71 7.98
CA THR A 47 -18.50 10.24 8.40
C THR A 47 -18.53 10.02 9.91
N PHE A 48 -19.56 10.57 10.55
CA PHE A 48 -19.77 10.46 11.98
C PHE A 48 -20.84 9.43 12.31
N THR A 49 -20.70 8.81 13.47
CA THR A 49 -21.67 7.84 14.02
C THR A 49 -21.89 8.16 15.48
N VAL A 50 -23.14 8.07 15.93
CA VAL A 50 -23.50 8.23 17.34
C VAL A 50 -24.21 7.00 17.86
N LYS A 51 -23.76 6.53 19.02
CA LYS A 51 -24.43 5.48 19.78
C LYS A 51 -24.89 5.98 21.14
N ASP A 52 -26.06 5.53 21.57
CA ASP A 52 -26.57 5.76 22.92
C ASP A 52 -25.82 4.90 23.97
N ASP A 53 -26.20 5.05 25.23
CA ASP A 53 -25.62 4.33 26.38
C ASP A 53 -25.90 2.82 26.36
N LYS A 54 -26.86 2.37 25.55
CA LYS A 54 -27.19 0.96 25.31
C LYS A 54 -26.46 0.40 24.09
N GLY A 55 -25.68 1.22 23.37
CA GLY A 55 -24.97 0.86 22.15
C GLY A 55 -25.83 0.87 20.90
N THR A 56 -27.06 1.37 20.97
CA THR A 56 -27.96 1.57 19.82
C THR A 56 -27.42 2.68 18.94
N ASP A 57 -27.38 2.45 17.63
CA ASP A 57 -27.05 3.49 16.66
C ASP A 57 -28.23 4.47 16.53
N VAL A 58 -27.97 5.74 16.84
CA VAL A 58 -28.95 6.84 16.82
C VAL A 58 -28.51 7.96 15.87
N THR A 59 -27.64 7.63 14.90
CA THR A 59 -26.98 8.60 14.02
C THR A 59 -27.98 9.43 13.21
N GLN A 60 -29.08 8.83 12.75
CA GLN A 60 -30.04 9.50 11.86
C GLN A 60 -30.96 10.48 12.59
N GLU A 61 -31.10 10.32 13.90
CA GLU A 61 -31.89 11.18 14.78
C GLU A 61 -31.03 12.27 15.45
N THR A 62 -29.73 12.28 15.16
CA THR A 62 -28.75 13.15 15.82
C THR A 62 -28.43 14.37 14.96
N ILE A 63 -28.34 15.54 15.59
CA ILE A 63 -27.84 16.75 14.94
C ILE A 63 -26.35 16.87 15.22
N PHE A 64 -25.55 17.02 14.15
CA PHE A 64 -24.11 17.20 14.24
C PHE A 64 -23.76 18.68 14.14
N TYR A 65 -22.73 19.09 14.86
CA TYR A 65 -22.18 20.44 14.87
C TYR A 65 -20.69 20.40 14.57
N VAL A 66 -20.23 21.29 13.70
CA VAL A 66 -18.82 21.51 13.41
C VAL A 66 -18.48 22.95 13.78
N ASP A 67 -17.51 23.13 14.67
CA ASP A 67 -17.16 24.42 15.30
C ASP A 67 -18.39 25.18 15.83
N GLY A 68 -19.36 24.43 16.35
CA GLY A 68 -20.61 24.95 16.90
C GLY A 68 -21.71 25.26 15.88
N VAL A 69 -21.47 25.04 14.58
CA VAL A 69 -22.46 25.25 13.52
C VAL A 69 -23.08 23.90 13.12
N ALA A 70 -24.41 23.82 13.10
CA ALA A 70 -25.10 22.60 12.71
C ALA A 70 -24.83 22.26 11.24
N ILE A 71 -24.60 20.97 10.95
CA ILE A 71 -24.43 20.44 9.58
C ILE A 71 -25.63 19.57 9.18
N ASP A 72 -25.86 19.47 7.87
CA ASP A 72 -26.86 18.56 7.31
C ASP A 72 -26.30 17.13 7.23
N GLY A 73 -27.00 16.19 7.86
CA GLY A 73 -26.58 14.79 7.93
C GLY A 73 -25.39 14.55 8.86
N ASN A 74 -24.73 13.41 8.68
CA ASN A 74 -23.65 12.93 9.55
C ASN A 74 -22.28 12.95 8.88
N THR A 75 -22.10 13.75 7.82
CA THR A 75 -20.84 13.83 7.08
C THR A 75 -20.32 15.25 7.02
N PHE A 76 -19.01 15.43 7.14
CA PHE A 76 -18.37 16.73 7.00
C PHE A 76 -17.22 16.68 5.99
N THR A 77 -17.17 17.70 5.14
CA THR A 77 -16.12 17.96 4.14
C THR A 77 -15.58 19.37 4.37
N SER A 78 -14.26 19.55 4.26
CA SER A 78 -13.63 20.87 4.29
C SER A 78 -12.83 21.13 3.01
N GLU A 79 -12.97 22.32 2.43
CA GLU A 79 -12.14 22.79 1.31
C GLU A 79 -10.86 23.51 1.79
N THR A 80 -10.72 23.70 3.09
CA THR A 80 -9.57 24.37 3.70
C THR A 80 -8.86 23.46 4.68
N MET A 81 -7.53 23.54 4.71
CA MET A 81 -6.75 22.88 5.75
C MET A 81 -7.12 23.46 7.12
N GLY A 82 -7.23 22.61 8.13
CA GLY A 82 -7.59 23.04 9.47
C GLY A 82 -8.02 21.91 10.38
N THR A 83 -8.26 22.26 11.63
CA THR A 83 -8.74 21.34 12.66
C THR A 83 -10.09 21.83 13.13
N PHE A 84 -11.06 20.92 13.20
CA PHE A 84 -12.46 21.21 13.44
C PHE A 84 -12.95 20.41 14.66
N ALA A 85 -13.68 21.08 15.54
CA ALA A 85 -14.32 20.47 16.69
C ALA A 85 -15.73 19.98 16.31
N VAL A 86 -16.00 18.69 16.53
CA VAL A 86 -17.27 18.05 16.20
C VAL A 86 -17.97 17.65 17.47
N ASN A 87 -19.24 18.02 17.59
CA ASN A 87 -20.11 17.58 18.66
C ASN A 87 -21.45 17.13 18.07
N ALA A 88 -22.12 16.25 18.78
CA ALA A 88 -23.42 15.72 18.38
C ALA A 88 -24.45 15.93 19.50
N ASP A 89 -25.68 16.26 19.13
CA ASP A 89 -26.82 16.46 20.01
C ASP A 89 -27.92 15.46 19.64
N TYR A 90 -28.15 14.47 20.51
CA TYR A 90 -29.23 13.51 20.38
C TYR A 90 -30.27 13.80 21.46
N SER A 91 -31.44 14.26 21.05
CA SER A 91 -32.57 14.54 21.95
C SER A 91 -32.22 15.48 23.14
N GLY A 92 -31.30 16.43 22.94
CA GLY A 92 -30.85 17.38 23.97
C GLY A 92 -29.64 16.92 24.77
N VAL A 93 -29.15 15.69 24.55
CA VAL A 93 -27.92 15.19 25.18
C VAL A 93 -26.75 15.41 24.23
N LYS A 94 -25.77 16.20 24.68
CA LYS A 94 -24.56 16.49 23.92
C LYS A 94 -23.47 15.46 24.20
N SER A 95 -22.79 15.03 23.13
CA SER A 95 -21.54 14.27 23.22
C SER A 95 -20.35 15.16 23.59
N GLU A 96 -19.30 14.51 24.10
CA GLU A 96 -17.96 15.11 24.16
C GLU A 96 -17.47 15.53 22.77
N SER A 97 -16.60 16.54 22.72
CA SER A 97 -16.08 17.04 21.45
C SER A 97 -15.04 16.08 20.86
N LEU A 98 -15.19 15.76 19.59
CA LEU A 98 -14.24 15.01 18.79
C LEU A 98 -13.52 15.97 17.85
N THR A 99 -12.20 15.86 17.76
CA THR A 99 -11.41 16.67 16.82
C THR A 99 -11.14 15.91 15.53
N VAL A 100 -11.35 16.57 14.40
CA VAL A 100 -10.95 16.07 13.06
C VAL A 100 -10.10 17.09 12.33
N THR A 101 -9.15 16.64 11.51
CA THR A 101 -8.21 17.51 10.79
C THR A 101 -8.27 17.28 9.29
N PHE A 102 -8.21 18.36 8.53
CA PHE A 102 -8.08 18.36 7.08
C PHE A 102 -6.71 18.90 6.64
N GLY A 103 -6.00 18.12 5.82
CA GLY A 103 -4.71 18.46 5.22
C GLY A 103 -4.77 18.54 3.69
N ASP A 104 -3.72 19.04 3.05
CA ASP A 104 -3.57 19.03 1.59
C ASP A 104 -2.97 17.72 1.05
N GLY A 105 -2.70 16.75 1.94
CA GLY A 105 -2.07 15.48 1.63
C GLY A 105 -0.54 15.53 1.70
N SER A 106 0.07 16.69 1.95
CA SER A 106 1.53 16.84 2.04
C SER A 106 2.12 16.13 3.24
N GLU A 107 1.32 15.87 4.26
CA GLU A 107 1.67 15.12 5.46
C GLU A 107 1.88 13.63 5.19
N ILE A 108 1.27 13.09 4.12
CA ILE A 108 1.31 11.67 3.81
C ILE A 108 2.75 11.25 3.48
N ASN A 109 3.17 10.16 4.10
CA ASN A 109 4.43 9.50 3.84
C ASN A 109 4.14 8.05 3.47
N PHE A 110 4.91 7.52 2.52
CA PHE A 110 4.77 6.13 2.11
C PHE A 110 5.86 5.28 2.75
N VAL A 111 5.58 3.99 2.93
CA VAL A 111 6.60 3.06 3.40
C VAL A 111 7.75 3.03 2.39
N LYS A 112 8.96 3.22 2.92
CA LYS A 112 10.19 3.27 2.14
C LYS A 112 10.69 1.87 1.81
N ARG A 113 10.91 1.59 0.53
CA ARG A 113 11.50 0.32 0.07
C ARG A 113 12.75 0.55 -0.76
N VAL A 114 13.71 -0.36 -0.63
CA VAL A 114 14.90 -0.39 -1.49
C VAL A 114 14.72 -1.39 -2.62
N LEU A 115 14.95 -0.97 -3.86
CA LEU A 115 15.08 -1.87 -5.01
C LEU A 115 16.48 -2.49 -4.98
N VAL A 116 16.56 -3.81 -5.16
CA VAL A 116 17.81 -4.56 -5.23
C VAL A 116 17.85 -5.31 -6.54
N GLU A 117 18.70 -4.89 -7.47
CA GLU A 117 18.92 -5.54 -8.76
C GLU A 117 20.23 -6.34 -8.71
N ASP A 118 20.13 -7.66 -8.75
CA ASP A 118 21.25 -8.60 -8.85
C ASP A 118 21.50 -8.97 -10.31
N TYR A 119 22.55 -8.41 -10.91
CA TYR A 119 22.97 -8.80 -12.25
C TYR A 119 23.88 -10.02 -12.15
N THR A 120 23.37 -11.14 -12.66
CA THR A 120 23.82 -12.48 -12.30
C THR A 120 23.89 -13.40 -13.52
N GLY A 121 24.26 -14.66 -13.30
CA GLY A 121 24.12 -15.72 -14.29
C GLY A 121 24.43 -17.11 -13.74
N THR A 122 23.82 -18.14 -14.33
CA THR A 122 23.97 -19.55 -13.96
C THR A 122 25.44 -20.03 -14.10
N TRP A 123 26.13 -19.52 -15.11
CA TRP A 123 27.56 -19.77 -15.40
C TRP A 123 28.53 -19.07 -14.42
N CYS A 124 28.05 -18.12 -13.63
CA CYS A 124 28.89 -17.21 -12.85
C CYS A 124 29.14 -17.75 -11.43
N GLY A 125 30.33 -18.30 -11.20
CA GLY A 125 30.68 -18.91 -9.91
C GLY A 125 30.68 -17.98 -8.69
N TYR A 126 30.88 -16.67 -8.86
CA TYR A 126 30.79 -15.71 -7.75
C TYR A 126 29.41 -15.10 -7.55
N CYS A 127 28.47 -15.34 -8.46
CA CYS A 127 27.12 -14.80 -8.39
C CYS A 127 26.29 -15.28 -7.17
N PRO A 128 26.47 -16.51 -6.66
CA PRO A 128 25.84 -16.93 -5.40
C PRO A 128 26.11 -15.99 -4.20
N ARG A 129 27.20 -15.20 -4.25
CA ARG A 129 27.51 -14.19 -3.23
C ARG A 129 26.45 -13.11 -3.09
N VAL A 130 25.84 -12.67 -4.19
CA VAL A 130 24.82 -11.60 -4.15
C VAL A 130 23.47 -12.16 -3.77
N ALA A 131 23.10 -13.32 -4.32
CA ALA A 131 21.95 -14.09 -3.88
C ALA A 131 21.98 -14.32 -2.35
N TYR A 132 23.13 -14.74 -1.81
CA TYR A 132 23.28 -14.92 -0.37
C TYR A 132 23.17 -13.60 0.40
N ALA A 133 23.69 -12.49 -0.12
CA ALA A 133 23.52 -11.17 0.49
C ALA A 133 22.05 -10.73 0.57
N ILE A 134 21.25 -11.09 -0.44
CA ILE A 134 19.80 -10.84 -0.47
C ILE A 134 19.10 -11.68 0.59
N GLU A 135 19.47 -12.96 0.76
CA GLU A 135 18.97 -13.80 1.85
C GLU A 135 19.31 -13.18 3.22
N GLN A 136 20.55 -12.70 3.40
CA GLN A 136 20.94 -12.02 4.64
C GLN A 136 20.18 -10.70 4.84
N LEU A 137 19.87 -9.96 3.78
CA LEU A 137 19.07 -8.74 3.85
C LEU A 137 17.64 -9.03 4.31
N HIS A 138 17.03 -10.12 3.83
CA HIS A 138 15.70 -10.55 4.25
C HIS A 138 15.63 -10.83 5.75
N LEU A 139 16.72 -11.32 6.37
CA LEU A 139 16.79 -11.49 7.83
C LEU A 139 16.80 -10.17 8.61
N GLN A 140 17.09 -9.04 7.95
CA GLN A 140 17.20 -7.72 8.60
C GLN A 140 15.98 -6.82 8.36
N THR A 141 15.32 -6.95 7.20
CA THR A 141 14.21 -6.07 6.81
C THR A 141 13.35 -6.72 5.74
N GLU A 142 12.05 -6.47 5.79
CA GLU A 142 11.09 -6.81 4.72
C GLU A 142 10.92 -5.67 3.71
N ASN A 143 11.52 -4.51 3.97
CA ASN A 143 11.34 -3.30 3.17
C ASN A 143 12.28 -3.25 1.95
N PHE A 144 12.42 -4.35 1.24
CA PHE A 144 13.23 -4.44 0.02
C PHE A 144 12.52 -5.25 -1.07
N VAL A 145 12.90 -5.00 -2.32
CA VAL A 145 12.35 -5.69 -3.50
C VAL A 145 13.52 -6.21 -4.35
N PRO A 146 13.78 -7.53 -4.35
CA PRO A 146 14.83 -8.12 -5.16
C PRO A 146 14.38 -8.36 -6.61
N VAL A 147 15.34 -8.28 -7.53
CA VAL A 147 15.21 -8.61 -8.96
C VAL A 147 16.51 -9.28 -9.40
N ALA A 148 16.43 -10.49 -9.96
CA ALA A 148 17.56 -11.19 -10.56
C ALA A 148 17.57 -10.96 -12.07
N ILE A 149 18.62 -10.30 -12.57
CA ILE A 149 18.82 -9.96 -13.98
C ILE A 149 19.92 -10.88 -14.54
N HIS A 150 19.49 -11.96 -15.18
CA HIS A 150 20.41 -12.94 -15.77
C HIS A 150 21.03 -12.41 -17.07
N ARG A 151 22.36 -12.56 -17.20
CA ARG A 151 23.18 -12.00 -18.28
C ARG A 151 24.34 -12.94 -18.65
N PRO A 152 25.00 -12.75 -19.82
CA PRO A 152 24.66 -11.84 -20.90
C PRO A 152 24.17 -12.55 -22.18
N SER A 153 24.18 -13.90 -22.25
CA SER A 153 24.04 -14.61 -23.52
C SER A 153 22.96 -15.68 -23.51
N SER A 154 22.04 -15.59 -24.47
CA SER A 154 21.10 -16.67 -24.80
C SER A 154 21.68 -17.69 -25.78
N ASN A 155 22.93 -17.52 -26.23
CA ASN A 155 23.56 -18.46 -27.17
C ASN A 155 24.07 -19.68 -26.41
N VAL A 156 23.46 -20.85 -26.64
CA VAL A 156 23.81 -22.15 -26.02
C VAL A 156 25.25 -22.59 -26.26
N SER A 157 25.94 -22.01 -27.26
CA SER A 157 27.36 -22.28 -27.53
C SER A 157 28.31 -21.31 -26.83
N SER A 158 27.79 -20.31 -26.11
CA SER A 158 28.58 -19.36 -25.32
C SER A 158 29.06 -20.01 -24.03
N ILE A 159 30.29 -19.69 -23.60
CA ILE A 159 30.79 -20.06 -22.27
C ILE A 159 30.04 -19.33 -21.15
N ASN A 160 29.39 -18.21 -21.47
CA ASN A 160 28.54 -17.44 -20.56
C ASN A 160 27.05 -17.59 -20.96
N TYR A 161 26.67 -18.78 -21.43
CA TYR A 161 25.27 -19.07 -21.72
C TYR A 161 24.44 -19.00 -20.44
N ASP A 162 23.28 -18.37 -20.52
CA ASP A 162 22.30 -18.34 -19.45
C ASP A 162 20.89 -18.53 -20.04
N PRO A 163 20.12 -19.55 -19.58
CA PRO A 163 18.78 -19.83 -20.09
C PRO A 163 17.75 -18.73 -19.76
N TYR A 164 18.06 -17.86 -18.80
CA TYR A 164 17.19 -16.80 -18.32
C TYR A 164 17.67 -15.40 -18.73
N ASN A 165 18.65 -15.32 -19.64
CA ASN A 165 19.22 -14.06 -20.10
C ASN A 165 18.15 -13.06 -20.57
N TYR A 166 18.22 -11.83 -20.04
CA TYR A 166 17.43 -10.69 -20.48
C TYR A 166 18.35 -9.54 -20.89
N ASP A 167 18.11 -8.91 -22.05
CA ASP A 167 19.01 -7.86 -22.53
C ASP A 167 18.83 -6.52 -21.82
N THR A 168 19.79 -6.18 -20.96
CA THR A 168 19.86 -4.88 -20.27
C THR A 168 21.04 -4.03 -20.73
N SER A 169 21.63 -4.29 -21.90
CA SER A 169 22.85 -3.62 -22.36
C SER A 169 22.77 -2.09 -22.32
N GLU A 170 21.63 -1.51 -22.68
CA GLU A 170 21.42 -0.05 -22.62
C GLU A 170 21.58 0.49 -21.18
N LEU A 171 20.98 -0.17 -20.20
CA LEU A 171 21.08 0.21 -18.80
C LEU A 171 22.48 -0.05 -18.23
N GLU A 172 23.08 -1.20 -18.56
CA GLU A 172 24.43 -1.54 -18.10
C GLU A 172 25.50 -0.58 -18.63
N ASN A 173 25.34 -0.06 -19.85
CA ASN A 173 26.20 0.98 -20.40
C ASN A 173 26.11 2.32 -19.63
N ILE A 174 24.95 2.61 -19.02
CA ILE A 174 24.76 3.79 -18.18
C ILE A 174 25.36 3.56 -16.78
N ILE A 175 25.15 2.37 -16.22
CA ILE A 175 25.71 1.98 -14.92
C ILE A 175 27.25 1.93 -14.99
N ASP A 176 27.82 1.51 -16.12
CA ASP A 176 29.27 1.50 -16.42
C ASP A 176 30.11 0.76 -15.36
N ILE A 177 29.59 -0.37 -14.89
CA ILE A 177 30.31 -1.27 -13.97
C ILE A 177 30.59 -2.58 -14.73
N PRO A 178 31.85 -3.00 -14.89
CA PRO A 178 32.18 -4.24 -15.61
C PRO A 178 32.01 -5.48 -14.73
N GLY A 179 31.82 -6.63 -15.39
CA GLY A 179 31.84 -7.96 -14.76
C GLY A 179 30.56 -8.36 -14.02
N TYR A 180 30.44 -9.64 -13.68
CA TYR A 180 29.35 -10.19 -12.87
C TYR A 180 29.93 -11.00 -11.68
N PRO A 181 29.21 -11.08 -10.55
CA PRO A 181 27.96 -10.38 -10.28
C PRO A 181 28.18 -8.88 -10.02
N LYS A 182 27.10 -8.10 -10.14
CA LYS A 182 27.03 -6.75 -9.58
C LYS A 182 25.64 -6.56 -8.94
N GLY A 183 25.63 -6.17 -7.67
CA GLY A 183 24.41 -5.78 -6.97
C GLY A 183 24.21 -4.27 -7.07
N MET A 184 23.02 -3.83 -7.45
CA MET A 184 22.64 -2.43 -7.54
C MET A 184 21.47 -2.16 -6.59
N LEU A 185 21.58 -1.07 -5.82
CA LEU A 185 20.57 -0.57 -4.90
C LEU A 185 19.93 0.68 -5.49
N ASN A 186 18.59 0.74 -5.48
CA ASN A 186 17.82 1.82 -6.11
C ASN A 186 18.34 2.18 -7.51
N ARG A 187 18.69 1.14 -8.27
CA ARG A 187 19.16 1.15 -9.66
C ARG A 187 20.53 1.76 -9.94
N MET A 188 20.83 2.90 -9.33
CA MET A 188 22.02 3.71 -9.64
C MET A 188 23.08 3.70 -8.55
N THR A 189 22.86 2.99 -7.43
CA THR A 189 23.84 2.89 -6.34
C THR A 189 24.44 1.50 -6.30
N GLN A 190 25.74 1.36 -6.57
CA GLN A 190 26.38 0.04 -6.44
C GLN A 190 26.34 -0.45 -4.99
N TRP A 191 25.89 -1.70 -4.78
CA TRP A 191 26.00 -2.36 -3.50
C TRP A 191 27.47 -2.67 -3.23
N LYS A 192 27.98 -2.13 -2.13
CA LYS A 192 29.39 -2.24 -1.77
C LYS A 192 29.83 -3.70 -1.61
N PHE A 193 30.89 -4.04 -2.35
CA PHE A 193 31.56 -5.32 -2.24
C PHE A 193 32.35 -5.51 -0.94
N PRO A 194 32.39 -6.74 -0.37
CA PRO A 194 31.51 -7.86 -0.68
C PRO A 194 30.12 -7.64 -0.05
N GLU A 195 29.05 -7.73 -0.85
CA GLU A 195 27.67 -7.47 -0.41
C GLU A 195 27.24 -8.18 0.89
N PRO A 196 27.56 -9.47 1.14
CA PRO A 196 27.20 -10.12 2.42
C PRO A 196 27.75 -9.43 3.67
N ASN A 197 28.90 -8.74 3.56
CA ASN A 197 29.50 -8.01 4.68
C ASN A 197 29.01 -6.55 4.76
N ASN A 198 28.19 -6.10 3.82
CA ASN A 198 27.71 -4.72 3.71
C ASN A 198 26.18 -4.68 3.54
N VAL A 199 25.46 -5.60 4.17
CA VAL A 199 23.98 -5.65 4.18
C VAL A 199 23.39 -4.38 4.82
N ASP A 200 24.12 -3.78 5.77
CA ASP A 200 23.80 -2.50 6.40
C ASP A 200 23.55 -1.37 5.40
N LYS A 201 24.21 -1.40 4.22
CA LYS A 201 23.99 -0.41 3.16
C LYS A 201 22.60 -0.49 2.56
N ALA A 202 22.09 -1.69 2.30
CA ALA A 202 20.74 -1.87 1.80
C ALA A 202 19.71 -1.57 2.90
N VAL A 203 19.95 -2.02 4.14
CA VAL A 203 19.08 -1.70 5.30
C VAL A 203 18.96 -0.19 5.51
N ALA A 204 20.08 0.56 5.45
CA ALA A 204 20.06 2.01 5.64
C ALA A 204 19.17 2.74 4.61
N LEU A 205 18.99 2.18 3.41
CA LEU A 205 18.11 2.75 2.38
C LEU A 205 16.62 2.51 2.65
N THR A 206 16.27 1.66 3.61
CA THR A 206 14.89 1.48 4.10
C THR A 206 14.57 2.35 5.32
N GLN A 207 15.52 3.18 5.77
CA GLN A 207 15.41 4.01 6.97
C GLN A 207 15.45 5.51 6.63
N GLY A 208 15.24 6.35 7.64
CA GLY A 208 15.31 7.80 7.54
C GLY A 208 14.02 8.41 7.00
N GLU A 209 14.13 9.54 6.30
CA GLU A 209 12.95 10.22 5.74
C GLU A 209 12.22 9.32 4.74
N ASN A 210 10.91 9.24 4.92
CA ASN A 210 10.03 8.47 4.06
C ASN A 210 9.76 9.17 2.73
N PRO A 211 9.58 8.40 1.65
CA PRO A 211 9.24 8.94 0.36
C PRO A 211 7.87 9.64 0.37
N LYS A 212 7.78 10.68 -0.45
CA LYS A 212 6.54 11.41 -0.77
C LYS A 212 5.84 10.85 -2.02
N LEU A 213 6.18 9.64 -2.42
CA LEU A 213 5.45 8.87 -3.42
C LEU A 213 5.41 7.39 -3.02
N GLY A 214 4.29 6.74 -3.34
CA GLY A 214 4.08 5.31 -3.08
C GLY A 214 3.41 4.64 -4.27
N LEU A 215 3.58 3.33 -4.38
CA LEU A 215 3.00 2.54 -5.45
C LEU A 215 2.06 1.47 -4.90
N ALA A 216 0.99 1.19 -5.64
CA ALA A 216 0.07 0.08 -5.40
C ALA A 216 -0.21 -0.64 -6.72
N LEU A 217 -0.15 -1.96 -6.71
CA LEU A 217 -0.35 -2.79 -7.90
C LEU A 217 -1.64 -3.60 -7.81
N THR A 218 -2.26 -3.82 -8.97
CA THR A 218 -3.40 -4.72 -9.14
C THR A 218 -3.12 -5.67 -10.30
N PRO A 219 -2.27 -6.70 -10.09
CA PRO A 219 -1.94 -7.69 -11.10
C PRO A 219 -2.97 -8.82 -11.14
N VAL A 220 -3.47 -9.14 -12.33
CA VAL A 220 -4.32 -10.31 -12.60
C VAL A 220 -3.77 -11.02 -13.82
N VAL A 221 -3.46 -12.31 -13.67
CA VAL A 221 -3.05 -13.16 -14.79
C VAL A 221 -4.15 -14.16 -15.07
N SER A 222 -4.70 -14.13 -16.28
CA SER A 222 -5.82 -14.98 -16.68
C SER A 222 -5.75 -15.30 -18.16
N GLY A 223 -5.89 -16.57 -18.53
CA GLY A 223 -5.96 -16.98 -19.95
C GLY A 223 -4.70 -16.64 -20.76
N GLY A 224 -3.53 -16.59 -20.12
CA GLY A 224 -2.28 -16.18 -20.78
C GLY A 224 -2.13 -14.67 -21.00
N THR A 225 -2.97 -13.86 -20.37
CA THR A 225 -2.91 -12.39 -20.42
C THR A 225 -2.58 -11.83 -19.04
N ILE A 226 -1.66 -10.87 -19.00
CA ILE A 226 -1.38 -10.01 -17.86
C ILE A 226 -2.29 -8.78 -17.96
N ASN A 227 -3.13 -8.61 -16.94
CA ASN A 227 -3.87 -7.38 -16.67
C ASN A 227 -3.25 -6.75 -15.42
N LEU A 228 -2.50 -5.66 -15.58
CA LEU A 228 -1.81 -5.00 -14.47
C LEU A 228 -2.19 -3.52 -14.43
N SER A 229 -2.72 -3.06 -13.31
CA SER A 229 -2.80 -1.63 -13.00
C SER A 229 -1.69 -1.25 -12.02
N VAL A 230 -0.93 -0.21 -12.36
CA VAL A 230 0.08 0.39 -11.48
C VAL A 230 -0.39 1.79 -11.12
N ASN A 231 -0.62 2.02 -9.84
CA ASN A 231 -1.04 3.31 -9.28
C ASN A 231 0.15 3.93 -8.54
N VAL A 232 0.40 5.22 -8.77
CA VAL A 232 1.43 6.00 -8.08
C VAL A 232 0.77 7.22 -7.44
N ASN A 233 0.80 7.31 -6.11
CA ASN A 233 0.28 8.47 -5.38
C ASN A 233 1.43 9.41 -5.00
N PHE A 234 1.16 10.72 -5.04
CA PHE A 234 2.14 11.76 -4.74
C PHE A 234 1.65 12.67 -3.60
N SER A 235 2.46 12.82 -2.55
CA SER A 235 2.23 13.75 -1.44
C SER A 235 3.10 15.01 -1.51
N LYS A 236 3.65 15.30 -2.69
CA LYS A 236 4.22 16.59 -3.08
C LYS A 236 4.32 16.63 -4.60
N ASP A 237 4.68 17.80 -5.13
CA ASP A 237 5.00 17.93 -6.55
C ASP A 237 6.37 17.32 -6.88
N PHE A 238 6.43 16.65 -8.03
CA PHE A 238 7.66 16.12 -8.62
C PHE A 238 7.78 16.55 -10.08
N THR A 239 8.98 16.43 -10.63
CA THR A 239 9.27 16.66 -12.05
C THR A 239 10.20 15.58 -12.59
N GLY A 240 10.09 15.29 -13.89
CA GLY A 240 11.03 14.40 -14.59
C GLY A 240 10.96 12.93 -14.18
N LEU A 241 9.85 12.48 -13.59
CA LEU A 241 9.69 11.10 -13.14
C LEU A 241 9.43 10.16 -14.32
N LYS A 242 9.92 8.92 -14.19
CA LYS A 242 9.60 7.83 -15.11
C LYS A 242 9.18 6.57 -14.36
N LEU A 243 8.18 5.88 -14.89
CA LEU A 243 7.72 4.58 -14.39
C LEU A 243 8.47 3.44 -15.08
N VAL A 244 8.89 2.43 -14.31
CA VAL A 244 9.47 1.19 -14.83
C VAL A 244 8.68 0.01 -14.25
N VAL A 245 8.33 -0.96 -15.10
CA VAL A 245 7.54 -2.13 -14.69
C VAL A 245 8.17 -3.41 -15.22
N TYR A 246 8.54 -4.30 -14.31
CA TYR A 246 9.14 -5.60 -14.56
C TYR A 246 8.14 -6.73 -14.34
N VAL A 247 8.26 -7.76 -15.17
CA VAL A 247 7.64 -9.07 -15.00
C VAL A 247 8.74 -10.05 -14.60
N LEU A 248 8.58 -10.66 -13.44
CA LEU A 248 9.51 -11.63 -12.87
C LEU A 248 8.86 -13.01 -12.81
N GLU A 249 9.70 -14.05 -12.74
CA GLU A 249 9.27 -15.41 -12.45
C GLU A 249 10.11 -16.02 -11.33
N ASN A 250 9.43 -16.75 -10.45
CA ASN A 250 10.01 -17.43 -9.30
C ASN A 250 10.06 -18.96 -9.50
N GLY A 251 10.93 -19.63 -8.77
CA GLY A 251 10.97 -21.10 -8.74
C GLY A 251 11.51 -21.75 -10.02
N LEU A 252 12.35 -21.06 -10.78
CA LEU A 252 12.98 -21.59 -11.99
C LEU A 252 14.16 -22.50 -11.60
N ILE A 253 14.16 -23.75 -12.05
CA ILE A 253 15.18 -24.73 -11.69
C ILE A 253 16.25 -24.80 -12.78
N TYR A 254 17.51 -24.56 -12.42
CA TYR A 254 18.68 -24.75 -13.28
C TYR A 254 19.95 -24.90 -12.44
N GLU A 255 21.05 -25.33 -13.04
CA GLU A 255 22.33 -25.40 -12.35
C GLU A 255 22.89 -24.00 -12.05
N GLN A 256 23.60 -23.83 -10.94
CA GLN A 256 24.33 -22.61 -10.61
C GLN A 256 25.78 -22.93 -10.25
N HIS A 257 26.73 -22.37 -11.01
CA HIS A 257 28.15 -22.40 -10.65
C HIS A 257 28.36 -21.67 -9.33
N ASN A 258 29.26 -22.19 -8.48
CA ASN A 258 29.50 -21.68 -7.15
C ASN A 258 30.97 -21.82 -6.70
N TYR A 259 31.65 -20.68 -6.57
CA TYR A 259 33.00 -20.54 -6.03
C TYR A 259 32.99 -20.04 -4.59
N THR A 260 31.83 -20.06 -3.93
CA THR A 260 31.62 -19.60 -2.55
C THR A 260 31.34 -20.76 -1.61
N THR A 261 31.41 -20.52 -0.30
CA THR A 261 31.05 -21.51 0.72
C THR A 261 29.59 -21.41 1.18
N TYR A 262 28.78 -20.49 0.62
CA TYR A 262 27.45 -20.17 1.16
C TYR A 262 26.42 -21.28 0.95
N TYR A 263 26.54 -22.05 -0.14
CA TYR A 263 25.62 -23.13 -0.50
C TYR A 263 26.32 -24.48 -0.42
N GLY A 264 26.93 -24.77 0.74
CA GLY A 264 27.64 -26.03 0.98
C GLY A 264 29.01 -26.16 0.30
N GLY A 265 29.46 -25.15 -0.45
CA GLY A 265 30.79 -25.13 -1.06
C GLY A 265 30.98 -26.07 -2.24
N VAL A 266 29.90 -26.59 -2.82
CA VAL A 266 29.95 -27.38 -4.05
C VAL A 266 30.21 -26.47 -5.25
N ASP A 267 30.94 -26.99 -6.26
CA ASP A 267 31.34 -26.22 -7.45
C ASP A 267 30.17 -25.88 -8.38
N VAL A 268 29.20 -26.80 -8.48
CA VAL A 268 27.93 -26.61 -9.21
C VAL A 268 26.79 -27.08 -8.31
N ILE A 269 25.76 -26.26 -8.21
CA ILE A 269 24.51 -26.55 -7.51
C ILE A 269 23.49 -26.97 -8.57
N GLU A 270 23.29 -28.27 -8.76
CA GLU A 270 22.53 -28.85 -9.89
C GLU A 270 21.05 -28.40 -9.96
N ASP A 271 20.35 -28.44 -8.82
CA ASP A 271 18.92 -28.11 -8.73
C ASP A 271 18.70 -26.75 -8.03
N TYR A 272 19.44 -25.72 -8.44
CA TYR A 272 19.31 -24.41 -7.82
C TYR A 272 18.00 -23.73 -8.23
N GLU A 273 17.27 -23.21 -7.22
CA GLU A 273 16.02 -22.49 -7.43
C GLU A 273 16.29 -21.00 -7.63
N HIS A 274 16.14 -20.53 -8.87
CA HIS A 274 16.23 -19.13 -9.23
C HIS A 274 14.90 -18.42 -9.00
N ASN A 275 14.94 -17.38 -8.14
CA ASN A 275 13.81 -16.55 -7.79
C ASN A 275 13.99 -15.11 -8.29
N HIS A 276 12.88 -14.38 -8.42
CA HIS A 276 12.82 -12.98 -8.86
C HIS A 276 13.45 -12.73 -10.24
N VAL A 277 13.45 -13.73 -11.12
CA VAL A 277 14.14 -13.69 -12.43
C VAL A 277 13.40 -12.77 -13.40
N LEU A 278 14.06 -11.74 -13.90
CA LEU A 278 13.49 -10.81 -14.88
C LEU A 278 13.16 -11.53 -16.20
N ARG A 279 11.87 -11.54 -16.57
CA ARG A 279 11.39 -12.16 -17.82
C ARG A 279 11.01 -11.14 -18.88
N ALA A 280 10.50 -9.97 -18.47
CA ALA A 280 10.16 -8.87 -19.36
C ALA A 280 10.12 -7.51 -18.65
N VAL A 281 10.19 -6.43 -19.43
CA VAL A 281 9.92 -5.06 -19.00
C VAL A 281 8.73 -4.53 -19.80
N LEU A 282 7.66 -4.07 -19.13
CA LEU A 282 6.42 -3.61 -19.78
C LEU A 282 6.47 -2.14 -20.21
N THR A 283 7.47 -1.41 -19.75
CA THR A 283 7.81 -0.04 -20.14
C THR A 283 9.13 -0.04 -20.92
N PRO A 284 9.60 1.10 -21.48
CA PRO A 284 11.01 1.21 -21.89
C PRO A 284 11.92 0.85 -20.71
N LEU A 285 13.09 0.26 -20.99
CA LEU A 285 14.03 -0.16 -19.94
C LEU A 285 14.39 1.02 -19.03
N LEU A 286 14.71 2.17 -19.60
CA LEU A 286 15.03 3.41 -18.87
C LEU A 286 13.81 4.15 -18.29
N GLY A 287 12.61 3.58 -18.42
CA GLY A 287 11.35 4.10 -17.90
C GLY A 287 10.50 4.87 -18.91
N GLU A 288 9.20 4.83 -18.70
CA GLU A 288 8.19 5.62 -19.40
C GLU A 288 7.94 6.92 -18.63
N ALA A 289 7.98 8.07 -19.31
CA ALA A 289 7.77 9.36 -18.65
C ALA A 289 6.36 9.47 -18.05
N ILE A 290 6.26 9.97 -16.81
CA ILE A 290 5.00 10.38 -16.20
C ILE A 290 4.84 11.89 -16.44
N SER A 291 3.67 12.34 -16.88
CA SER A 291 3.45 13.76 -17.13
C SER A 291 3.63 14.57 -15.85
N GLY A 292 4.30 15.72 -15.93
CA GLY A 292 4.46 16.62 -14.78
C GLY A 292 3.13 17.14 -14.21
N THR A 293 2.07 17.15 -15.02
CA THR A 293 0.70 17.49 -14.58
C THR A 293 0.05 16.38 -13.75
N GLU A 294 0.59 15.16 -13.80
CA GLU A 294 0.10 14.00 -13.06
C GLU A 294 0.96 13.68 -11.83
N THR A 295 2.14 14.31 -11.70
CA THR A 295 3.04 14.15 -10.56
C THR A 295 2.92 15.29 -9.54
N VAL A 296 1.68 15.75 -9.33
CA VAL A 296 1.35 16.83 -8.38
C VAL A 296 0.80 16.26 -7.08
N ILE A 297 0.91 17.04 -6.00
CA ILE A 297 0.36 16.69 -4.69
C ILE A 297 -1.11 16.25 -4.77
N ASN A 298 -1.46 15.23 -3.98
CA ASN A 298 -2.81 14.67 -3.89
C ASN A 298 -3.34 14.09 -5.23
N ASN A 299 -2.45 13.81 -6.19
CA ASN A 299 -2.83 13.10 -7.40
C ASN A 299 -2.39 11.63 -7.35
N THR A 300 -3.16 10.79 -8.03
CA THR A 300 -2.78 9.40 -8.30
C THR A 300 -2.65 9.21 -9.81
N PHE A 301 -1.43 8.96 -10.28
CA PHE A 301 -1.18 8.52 -11.65
C PHE A 301 -1.50 7.03 -11.77
N THR A 302 -2.18 6.63 -12.85
CA THR A 302 -2.51 5.22 -13.11
C THR A 302 -2.03 4.80 -14.50
N LYS A 303 -1.25 3.72 -14.57
CA LYS A 303 -0.86 3.06 -15.82
C LYS A 303 -1.41 1.64 -15.85
N SER A 304 -2.22 1.33 -16.85
CA SER A 304 -2.75 -0.01 -17.08
C SER A 304 -2.03 -0.73 -18.23
N PHE A 305 -1.80 -2.02 -18.06
CA PHE A 305 -1.24 -2.93 -19.04
C PHE A 305 -2.24 -4.07 -19.30
N ASN A 306 -2.46 -4.38 -20.56
CA ASN A 306 -3.18 -5.57 -21.02
C ASN A 306 -2.32 -6.19 -22.13
N VAL A 307 -1.52 -7.19 -21.77
CA VAL A 307 -0.52 -7.78 -22.66
C VAL A 307 -0.48 -9.30 -22.49
N SER A 308 -0.07 -10.02 -23.52
CA SER A 308 0.19 -11.46 -23.40
C SER A 308 1.31 -11.72 -22.39
N VAL A 309 1.21 -12.83 -21.65
CA VAL A 309 2.33 -13.33 -20.86
C VAL A 309 3.52 -13.58 -21.80
N PRO A 310 4.74 -13.10 -21.47
CA PRO A 310 5.92 -13.30 -22.29
C PRO A 310 6.17 -14.79 -22.59
N GLU A 311 6.55 -15.11 -23.83
CA GLU A 311 6.72 -16.50 -24.29
C GLU A 311 7.78 -17.28 -23.53
N ASN A 312 8.74 -16.57 -22.91
CA ASN A 312 9.81 -17.17 -22.14
C ASN A 312 9.35 -17.63 -20.73
N VAL A 313 8.20 -17.17 -20.24
CA VAL A 313 7.66 -17.56 -18.92
C VAL A 313 7.23 -19.02 -18.90
N ILE A 314 7.65 -19.77 -17.89
CA ILE A 314 7.38 -21.22 -17.79
C ILE A 314 6.10 -21.50 -17.00
N ASN A 315 5.90 -20.84 -15.87
CA ASN A 315 4.81 -21.08 -14.94
C ASN A 315 4.12 -19.77 -14.52
N TYR A 316 2.91 -19.57 -15.01
CA TYR A 316 2.15 -18.33 -14.78
C TYR A 316 1.79 -18.11 -13.30
N SER A 317 1.67 -19.19 -12.52
CA SER A 317 1.39 -19.10 -11.07
C SER A 317 2.57 -18.58 -10.25
N LYS A 318 3.76 -18.49 -10.87
CA LYS A 318 4.99 -18.02 -10.24
C LYS A 318 5.38 -16.59 -10.68
N LEU A 319 4.51 -15.92 -11.43
CA LEU A 319 4.71 -14.55 -11.85
C LEU A 319 4.62 -13.57 -10.67
N GLU A 320 5.58 -12.65 -10.63
CA GLU A 320 5.62 -11.50 -9.74
C GLU A 320 5.86 -10.25 -10.59
N PHE A 321 5.32 -9.12 -10.16
CA PHE A 321 5.42 -7.84 -10.85
C PHE A 321 6.12 -6.86 -9.95
N VAL A 322 7.09 -6.13 -10.50
CA VAL A 322 7.81 -5.08 -9.77
C VAL A 322 7.61 -3.77 -10.50
N ALA A 323 7.09 -2.76 -9.81
CA ALA A 323 6.99 -1.41 -10.34
C ALA A 323 7.78 -0.44 -9.47
N PHE A 324 8.47 0.50 -10.10
CA PHE A 324 9.19 1.55 -9.40
C PHE A 324 9.24 2.82 -10.23
N VAL A 325 9.38 3.93 -9.52
CA VAL A 325 9.53 5.25 -10.14
C VAL A 325 10.97 5.70 -10.00
N VAL A 326 11.56 6.14 -11.11
CA VAL A 326 12.90 6.74 -11.13
C VAL A 326 12.82 8.24 -11.34
N ASP A 327 13.81 8.95 -10.80
CA ASP A 327 14.04 10.38 -11.09
C ASP A 327 14.73 10.60 -12.45
N ALA A 328 15.07 11.86 -12.74
CA ALA A 328 15.73 12.26 -13.98
C ALA A 328 17.12 11.61 -14.17
N ASP A 329 17.78 11.23 -13.08
CA ASP A 329 19.09 10.57 -13.07
C ASP A 329 18.98 9.03 -13.11
N GLY A 330 17.75 8.50 -13.17
CA GLY A 330 17.47 7.07 -13.23
C GLY A 330 17.48 6.35 -11.88
N LYS A 331 17.64 7.09 -10.77
CA LYS A 331 17.64 6.51 -9.42
C LYS A 331 16.21 6.20 -8.98
N ALA A 332 15.99 5.00 -8.47
CA ALA A 332 14.68 4.61 -7.95
C ALA A 332 14.34 5.39 -6.65
N LEU A 333 13.17 6.02 -6.63
CA LEU A 333 12.66 6.79 -5.50
C LEU A 333 11.85 5.94 -4.51
N ASN A 334 11.05 5.02 -5.05
CA ASN A 334 10.36 3.98 -4.28
C ASN A 334 10.01 2.80 -5.21
N VAL A 335 9.77 1.63 -4.63
CA VAL A 335 9.51 0.38 -5.35
C VAL A 335 8.42 -0.43 -4.65
N ARG A 336 7.65 -1.16 -5.44
CA ARG A 336 6.64 -2.10 -4.97
C ARG A 336 6.67 -3.38 -5.79
N LYS A 337 6.40 -4.50 -5.14
CA LYS A 337 6.22 -5.80 -5.78
C LYS A 337 4.88 -6.42 -5.42
N ALA A 338 4.32 -7.21 -6.32
CA ALA A 338 3.07 -7.93 -6.12
C ALA A 338 3.09 -9.26 -6.89
N ALA A 339 2.63 -10.35 -6.26
CA ALA A 339 2.39 -11.61 -6.97
C ALA A 339 1.10 -11.51 -7.81
N ALA A 340 0.93 -12.37 -8.82
CA ALA A 340 -0.33 -12.43 -9.55
C ALA A 340 -1.54 -12.66 -8.61
N GLY A 341 -2.55 -11.80 -8.68
CA GLY A 341 -3.75 -11.83 -7.84
C GLY A 341 -3.63 -11.04 -6.52
N ASP A 342 -2.45 -10.52 -6.18
CA ASP A 342 -2.24 -9.68 -4.99
C ASP A 342 -2.65 -8.23 -5.27
N VAL A 343 -3.91 -7.89 -4.97
CA VAL A 343 -4.44 -6.53 -5.11
C VAL A 343 -4.04 -5.71 -3.90
N GLN A 344 -3.29 -4.62 -4.15
CA GLN A 344 -2.67 -3.83 -3.10
C GLN A 344 -3.33 -2.47 -2.94
N GLU A 345 -3.36 -2.01 -1.69
CA GLU A 345 -3.55 -0.61 -1.32
C GLU A 345 -2.19 0.08 -1.13
N PHE A 346 -2.18 1.41 -1.06
CA PHE A 346 -0.96 2.16 -0.73
C PHE A 346 -0.51 1.87 0.70
N GLU A 347 0.78 1.65 0.89
CA GLU A 347 1.38 1.58 2.22
C GLU A 347 1.74 2.98 2.73
N ILE A 348 0.91 3.51 3.61
CA ILE A 348 1.09 4.81 4.27
C ILE A 348 1.72 4.58 5.66
N GLN A 349 2.57 5.50 6.11
CA GLN A 349 3.20 5.48 7.43
C GLN A 349 2.66 6.55 8.38
#